data_AF-A0A4V2AKZ6-F1
#
_entry.id   AF-A0A4V2AKZ6-F1
#
_cell.length_a   1.000
_cell.length_b   1.000
_cell.length_c   1.000
_cell.angle_alpha   90.00
_cell.angle_beta   90.00
_cell.angle_gamma   90.00
#
_symmetry.space_group_name_H-M   'P 1'
#
loop_
_entity.id
_entity.type
_entity.pdbx_description
1 polymer ?
#
loop_
_entity_poly.entity_id
_entity_poly.type
_entity_poly.pdbx_seq_one_letter_code
_entity_poly.pdbx_strand_id
1 'polypeptide(L)'
;MSEKRLRLIILLAVAQIFGAAATHAQTQLTPGSFKAYAPEAMEPRVSDFSGKPVPRYASLRHGTVNGRSGPSLDYPIRWTYERAGLPVVIIRESQDWRKIRDPQGDEVWVNKSQLAAERTAITTDTGSIFREANPRSAYIARFQAGAVLALGDCDGAWCKVEAEGHKGYVRRAQLWGIDPLTAPPEIH
;
A
#
# COMPACT_ATOMS: atom_id res chain seq x y z
N MET A 1 -4.70 80.32 23.23
CA MET A 1 -4.18 81.07 22.08
C MET A 1 -3.01 80.28 21.48
N SER A 2 -3.08 79.99 20.17
CA SER A 2 -2.01 79.46 19.30
C SER A 2 -1.56 78.00 19.51
N GLU A 3 -2.01 77.05 18.69
CA GLU A 3 -1.55 76.67 17.33
C GLU A 3 -0.44 75.59 17.31
N LYS A 4 -0.84 74.42 16.79
CA LYS A 4 -0.13 73.55 15.83
C LYS A 4 1.26 73.02 16.22
N ARG A 5 1.38 71.68 16.20
CA ARG A 5 2.12 70.99 15.12
C ARG A 5 1.88 69.47 15.13
N LEU A 6 1.24 69.07 14.03
CA LEU A 6 1.15 67.76 13.41
C LEU A 6 2.48 66.98 13.45
N ARG A 7 2.46 65.72 13.90
CA ARG A 7 3.46 64.72 13.52
C ARG A 7 2.77 63.40 13.15
N LEU A 8 2.87 63.13 11.86
CA LEU A 8 2.50 61.96 11.10
C LEU A 8 3.31 60.74 11.59
N ILE A 9 2.65 59.68 12.07
CA ILE A 9 3.30 58.38 12.29
C ILE A 9 2.71 57.40 11.28
N ILE A 10 3.52 57.09 10.28
CA ILE A 10 3.29 56.05 9.28
C ILE A 10 3.50 54.70 9.96
N LEU A 11 2.42 53.95 10.20
CA LEU A 11 2.50 52.54 10.59
C LEU A 11 2.70 51.70 9.32
N LEU A 12 3.94 51.26 9.10
CA LEU A 12 4.28 50.21 8.13
C LEU A 12 3.66 48.89 8.60
N ALA A 13 2.62 48.42 7.91
CA ALA A 13 2.12 47.07 8.06
C ALA A 13 3.13 46.10 7.42
N VAL A 14 3.90 45.42 8.26
CA VAL A 14 4.73 44.28 7.83
C VAL A 14 3.80 43.10 7.58
N ALA A 15 3.47 42.87 6.30
CA ALA A 15 2.79 41.65 5.89
C ALA A 15 3.76 40.48 6.04
N GLN A 16 3.56 39.65 7.08
CA GLN A 16 4.32 38.42 7.23
C GLN A 16 3.87 37.43 6.15
N ILE A 17 4.83 37.01 5.33
CA ILE A 17 4.69 35.94 4.36
C ILE A 17 4.53 34.64 5.14
N PHE A 18 3.32 34.13 5.24
CA PHE A 18 3.10 32.74 5.64
C PHE A 18 3.64 31.86 4.50
N GLY A 19 4.83 31.29 4.71
CA GLY A 19 5.36 30.24 3.86
C GLY A 19 4.36 29.09 3.82
N ALA A 20 3.92 28.73 2.62
CA ALA A 20 3.10 27.55 2.40
C ALA A 20 3.91 26.31 2.83
N ALA A 21 3.59 25.77 4.01
CA ALA A 21 4.03 24.43 4.37
C ALA A 21 3.46 23.48 3.33
N ALA A 22 4.34 22.83 2.56
CA ALA A 22 3.96 21.75 1.67
C ALA A 22 3.51 20.56 2.53
N THR A 23 2.23 20.55 2.90
CA THR A 23 1.55 19.41 3.51
C THR A 23 1.78 18.23 2.58
N HIS A 24 2.56 17.25 3.01
CA HIS A 24 2.65 15.98 2.30
C HIS A 24 1.27 15.34 2.42
N ALA A 25 0.42 15.56 1.41
CA ALA A 25 -0.87 14.93 1.30
C ALA A 25 -0.59 13.42 1.28
N GLN A 26 -0.87 12.77 2.41
CA GLN A 26 -0.89 11.33 2.48
C GLN A 26 -1.88 10.89 1.42
N THR A 27 -1.43 10.20 0.38
CA THR A 27 -2.33 9.54 -0.56
C THR A 27 -3.04 8.48 0.23
N GLN A 28 -4.18 8.85 0.82
CA GLN A 28 -5.08 7.91 1.46
C GLN A 28 -5.41 6.85 0.42
N LEU A 29 -5.43 5.60 0.84
CA LEU A 29 -5.80 4.46 0.01
C LEU A 29 -7.30 4.57 -0.34
N THR A 30 -7.62 5.46 -1.27
CA THR A 30 -8.97 5.69 -1.77
C THR A 30 -9.22 4.81 -2.99
N PRO A 31 -10.50 4.52 -3.32
CA PRO A 31 -10.83 3.94 -4.61
C PRO A 31 -10.13 4.67 -5.76
N GLY A 32 -9.57 3.93 -6.71
CA GLY A 32 -8.83 4.47 -7.86
C GLY A 32 -7.38 4.91 -7.61
N SER A 33 -6.92 4.95 -6.36
CA SER A 33 -5.50 5.23 -6.06
C SER A 33 -4.60 4.01 -6.32
N PHE A 34 -5.18 2.81 -6.19
CA PHE A 34 -4.48 1.54 -6.35
C PHE A 34 -3.98 1.33 -7.79
N LYS A 35 -2.71 0.96 -7.94
CA LYS A 35 -2.09 0.57 -9.21
C LYS A 35 -1.94 -0.93 -9.25
N ALA A 36 -2.51 -1.56 -10.28
CA ALA A 36 -2.24 -2.97 -10.55
C ALA A 36 -0.73 -3.19 -10.65
N TYR A 37 -0.24 -4.27 -10.05
CA TYR A 37 1.14 -4.67 -10.31
C TYR A 37 1.22 -5.23 -11.73
N ALA A 38 1.80 -4.48 -12.66
CA ALA A 38 2.12 -4.99 -14.00
C ALA A 38 3.43 -5.79 -13.93
N PRO A 39 3.42 -7.11 -14.20
CA PRO A 39 4.61 -7.94 -14.18
C PRO A 39 5.55 -7.69 -15.37
N GLU A 40 5.09 -6.95 -16.39
CA GLU A 40 5.69 -6.81 -17.73
C GLU A 40 7.13 -6.27 -17.79
N ALA A 41 7.74 -5.86 -16.67
CA ALA A 41 9.08 -5.28 -16.66
C ALA A 41 10.14 -6.12 -15.93
N MET A 42 9.84 -7.32 -15.41
CA MET A 42 10.81 -8.06 -14.62
C MET A 42 10.71 -9.58 -14.78
N GLU A 43 11.72 -10.16 -15.42
CA GLU A 43 11.91 -11.61 -15.53
C GLU A 43 11.91 -12.26 -14.14
N PRO A 44 11.07 -13.28 -13.90
CA PRO A 44 11.08 -14.03 -12.64
C PRO A 44 12.45 -14.66 -12.42
N ARG A 45 13.07 -14.36 -11.28
CA ARG A 45 14.37 -14.94 -10.89
C ARG A 45 14.33 -15.47 -9.48
N VAL A 46 15.16 -16.47 -9.20
CA VAL A 46 15.39 -16.94 -7.83
C VAL A 46 16.44 -16.02 -7.19
N SER A 47 16.16 -15.50 -6.00
CA SER A 47 17.11 -14.65 -5.29
C SER A 47 18.23 -15.47 -4.64
N ASP A 48 19.48 -15.05 -4.84
CA ASP A 48 20.66 -15.62 -4.16
C ASP A 48 20.62 -15.44 -2.63
N PHE A 49 19.84 -14.48 -2.12
CA PHE A 49 19.76 -14.20 -0.68
C PHE A 49 18.79 -15.12 0.06
N SER A 50 17.67 -15.51 -0.57
CA SER A 50 16.66 -16.32 0.11
C SER A 50 16.23 -17.58 -0.61
N GLY A 51 16.73 -17.83 -1.82
CA GLY A 51 16.31 -18.96 -2.65
C GLY A 51 14.84 -18.87 -3.08
N LYS A 52 14.19 -17.71 -2.96
CA LYS A 52 12.77 -17.51 -3.30
C LYS A 52 12.62 -16.75 -4.62
N PRO A 53 11.53 -16.98 -5.36
CA PRO A 53 11.21 -16.20 -6.55
C PRO A 53 11.06 -14.71 -6.25
N VAL A 54 11.50 -13.89 -7.18
CA VAL A 54 11.32 -12.43 -7.20
C VAL A 54 10.90 -12.07 -8.63
N PRO A 55 9.78 -11.36 -8.82
CA PRO A 55 8.90 -10.78 -7.80
C PRO A 55 8.03 -11.82 -7.06
N ARG A 56 7.64 -11.52 -5.81
CA ARG A 56 6.65 -12.32 -5.06
C ARG A 56 5.87 -11.49 -4.05
N TYR A 57 4.66 -11.92 -3.70
CA TYR A 57 3.89 -11.27 -2.65
C TYR A 57 4.48 -11.52 -1.25
N ALA A 58 4.23 -10.57 -0.38
CA ALA A 58 4.40 -10.62 1.07
C ALA A 58 3.36 -9.68 1.72
N SER A 59 3.36 -9.64 3.04
CA SER A 59 2.54 -8.71 3.81
C SER A 59 3.34 -8.03 4.91
N LEU A 60 2.94 -6.82 5.32
CA LEU A 60 3.54 -6.15 6.46
C LEU A 60 3.17 -6.88 7.75
N ARG A 61 4.17 -7.32 8.52
CA ARG A 61 3.96 -8.11 9.74
C ARG A 61 3.37 -7.28 10.89
N HIS A 62 3.74 -6.00 10.97
CA HIS A 62 3.41 -5.14 12.10
C HIS A 62 2.51 -3.98 11.70
N GLY A 63 1.82 -3.41 12.70
CA GLY A 63 0.99 -2.21 12.53
C GLY A 63 1.79 -1.00 12.05
N THR A 64 3.07 -0.89 12.44
CA THR A 64 3.97 0.17 12.00
C THR A 64 5.21 -0.45 11.36
N VAL A 65 5.52 -0.08 10.10
CA VAL A 65 6.71 -0.55 9.39
C VAL A 65 7.38 0.62 8.66
N ASN A 66 8.68 0.81 8.91
CA ASN A 66 9.47 1.87 8.27
C ASN A 66 10.09 1.38 6.96
N GLY A 67 9.77 2.07 5.87
CA GLY A 67 10.41 1.96 4.57
C GLY A 67 11.54 2.97 4.43
N ARG A 68 12.71 2.51 3.98
CA ARG A 68 13.94 3.31 3.83
C ARG A 68 14.34 3.47 2.37
N SER A 69 15.18 4.47 2.08
CA SER A 69 15.70 4.68 0.73
C SER A 69 16.74 3.65 0.28
N GLY A 70 17.29 2.85 1.20
CA GLY A 70 18.31 1.84 0.89
C GLY A 70 18.34 0.68 1.89
N PRO A 71 19.09 -0.39 1.59
CA PRO A 71 19.09 -1.65 2.33
C PRO A 71 20.00 -1.64 3.57
N SER A 72 19.91 -0.60 4.41
CA SER A 72 20.58 -0.52 5.71
C SER A 72 19.87 0.47 6.63
N LEU A 73 20.24 0.47 7.91
CA LEU A 73 19.72 1.44 8.88
C LEU A 73 20.27 2.87 8.68
N ASP A 74 21.36 3.03 7.93
CA ASP A 74 21.99 4.32 7.66
C ASP A 74 21.20 5.14 6.62
N TYR A 75 20.40 4.46 5.79
CA TYR A 75 19.53 5.13 4.85
C TYR A 75 18.31 5.72 5.57
N PRO A 76 17.92 6.98 5.25
CA PRO A 76 16.79 7.63 5.90
C PRO A 76 15.47 6.89 5.64
N ILE A 77 14.55 7.01 6.61
CA ILE A 77 13.15 6.59 6.44
C ILE A 77 12.53 7.49 5.37
N ARG A 78 11.97 6.87 4.35
CA ARG A 78 11.23 7.52 3.26
C ARG A 78 9.73 7.43 3.47
N TRP A 79 9.27 6.39 4.16
CA TRP A 79 7.86 6.13 4.38
C TRP A 79 7.64 5.34 5.67
N THR A 80 6.52 5.60 6.34
CA THR A 80 6.07 4.81 7.49
C THR A 80 4.69 4.27 7.18
N TYR A 81 4.59 2.95 7.06
CA TYR A 81 3.31 2.27 6.89
C TYR A 81 2.64 2.08 8.25
N GLU A 82 1.35 2.36 8.33
CA GLU A 82 0.52 2.19 9.54
C GLU A 82 -0.61 1.17 9.30
N ARG A 83 -0.25 0.01 8.75
CA ARG A 83 -1.23 -1.03 8.37
C ARG A 83 -0.63 -2.42 8.41
N ALA A 84 -0.96 -3.17 9.46
CA ALA A 84 -0.65 -4.59 9.54
C ALA A 84 -1.35 -5.34 8.40
N GLY A 85 -0.66 -6.35 7.86
CA GLY A 85 -1.16 -7.19 6.78
C GLY A 85 -1.24 -6.51 5.41
N LEU A 86 -0.84 -5.24 5.25
CA LEU A 86 -0.86 -4.58 3.94
C LEU A 86 -0.09 -5.46 2.92
N PRO A 87 -0.74 -5.89 1.83
CA PRO A 87 -0.08 -6.71 0.83
C PRO A 87 0.93 -5.85 0.06
N VAL A 88 2.09 -6.43 -0.22
CA VAL A 88 3.18 -5.78 -0.96
C VAL A 88 3.85 -6.79 -1.90
N VAL A 89 4.52 -6.30 -2.93
CA VAL A 89 5.34 -7.14 -3.82
C VAL A 89 6.82 -6.92 -3.49
N ILE A 90 7.52 -7.97 -3.14
CA ILE A 90 8.98 -7.95 -3.07
C ILE A 90 9.50 -8.01 -4.51
N ILE A 91 10.23 -6.97 -4.91
CA ILE A 91 10.76 -6.81 -6.27
C ILE A 91 12.29 -6.93 -6.33
N ARG A 92 12.99 -6.71 -5.21
CA ARG A 92 14.44 -6.93 -5.08
C ARG A 92 14.79 -7.35 -3.66
N GLU A 93 15.95 -7.97 -3.51
CA GLU A 93 16.44 -8.44 -2.22
C GLU A 93 17.90 -8.08 -2.05
N SER A 94 18.27 -7.88 -0.78
CA SER A 94 19.62 -7.91 -0.23
C SER A 94 19.60 -8.86 0.97
N GLN A 95 20.72 -9.05 1.64
CA GLN A 95 20.89 -10.00 2.74
C GLN A 95 19.75 -9.95 3.77
N ASP A 96 19.52 -8.78 4.38
CA ASP A 96 18.49 -8.57 5.40
C ASP A 96 17.34 -7.66 4.97
N TRP A 97 17.36 -7.19 3.73
CA TRP A 97 16.46 -6.15 3.25
C TRP A 97 15.74 -6.58 1.98
N ARG A 98 14.50 -6.12 1.85
CA ARG A 98 13.65 -6.35 0.69
C ARG A 98 13.20 -5.01 0.15
N LYS A 99 13.43 -4.79 -1.14
CA LYS A 99 12.78 -3.69 -1.85
C LYS A 99 11.37 -4.16 -2.15
N ILE A 100 10.41 -3.48 -1.56
CA ILE A 100 8.99 -3.74 -1.74
C ILE A 100 8.39 -2.68 -2.66
N ARG A 101 7.34 -3.05 -3.39
CA ARG A 101 6.41 -2.16 -4.06
C ARG A 101 5.04 -2.32 -3.42
N ASP A 102 4.43 -1.22 -3.02
CA ASP A 102 3.11 -1.22 -2.39
C ASP A 102 1.96 -1.08 -3.41
N PRO A 103 0.70 -1.11 -2.97
CA PRO A 103 -0.45 -1.00 -3.87
C PRO A 103 -0.58 0.35 -4.61
N GLN A 104 0.14 1.39 -4.20
CA GLN A 104 0.18 2.70 -4.88
C GLN A 104 1.34 2.79 -5.89
N GLY A 105 2.20 1.77 -5.89
CA GLY A 105 3.38 1.66 -6.74
C GLY A 105 4.63 2.25 -6.10
N ASP A 106 4.59 2.70 -4.85
CA ASP A 106 5.75 3.27 -4.18
C ASP A 106 6.75 2.17 -3.79
N GLU A 107 8.04 2.48 -3.92
CA GLU A 107 9.12 1.52 -3.67
C GLU A 107 10.04 1.95 -2.53
N VAL A 108 10.18 1.08 -1.54
CA VAL A 108 11.05 1.31 -0.37
C VAL A 108 11.75 0.02 0.06
N TRP A 109 12.83 0.16 0.81
CA TRP A 109 13.51 -0.96 1.45
C TRP A 109 12.98 -1.20 2.86
N VAL A 110 12.63 -2.44 3.15
CA VAL A 110 12.11 -2.88 4.45
C VAL A 110 12.95 -4.07 4.93
N ASN A 111 13.25 -4.11 6.23
CA ASN A 111 13.97 -5.24 6.81
C ASN A 111 13.11 -6.51 6.74
N LYS A 112 13.69 -7.65 6.36
CA LYS A 112 12.97 -8.91 6.15
C LYS A 112 12.14 -9.36 7.37
N SER A 113 12.54 -9.00 8.60
CA SER A 113 11.80 -9.30 9.83
C SER A 113 10.42 -8.63 9.88
N GLN A 114 10.26 -7.49 9.21
CA GLN A 114 9.02 -6.73 9.16
C GLN A 114 8.01 -7.28 8.15
N LEU A 115 8.35 -8.36 7.45
CA LEU A 115 7.52 -8.99 6.44
C LEU A 115 7.06 -10.38 6.89
N ALA A 116 5.85 -10.73 6.50
CA ALA A 116 5.27 -12.05 6.61
C ALA A 116 5.08 -12.67 5.22
N ALA A 117 5.15 -14.00 5.16
CA ALA A 117 4.89 -14.75 3.92
C ALA A 117 3.39 -14.96 3.66
N GLU A 118 2.55 -14.68 4.66
CA GLU A 118 1.11 -14.82 4.58
C GLU A 118 0.54 -13.96 3.44
N ARG A 119 -0.33 -14.57 2.64
CA ARG A 119 -1.01 -13.90 1.54
C ARG A 119 -2.17 -13.11 2.09
N THR A 120 -2.13 -11.81 1.83
CA THR A 120 -3.22 -10.90 2.11
C THR A 120 -3.65 -10.21 0.82
N ALA A 121 -4.84 -9.62 0.85
CA ALA A 121 -5.34 -8.72 -0.17
C ALA A 121 -5.81 -7.43 0.47
N ILE A 122 -5.89 -6.36 -0.31
CA ILE A 122 -6.50 -5.10 0.11
C ILE A 122 -7.67 -4.78 -0.82
N THR A 123 -8.78 -4.35 -0.24
CA THR A 123 -9.99 -4.00 -1.00
C THR A 123 -9.77 -2.68 -1.74
N THR A 124 -10.12 -2.65 -3.02
CA THR A 124 -9.93 -1.46 -3.87
C THR A 124 -11.17 -0.57 -3.92
N ASP A 125 -12.32 -1.09 -3.48
CA ASP A 125 -13.61 -0.41 -3.44
C ASP A 125 -14.43 -0.90 -2.24
N THR A 126 -15.55 -0.23 -1.96
CA THR A 126 -16.56 -0.68 -0.99
C THR A 126 -17.33 -1.87 -1.54
N GLY A 127 -17.61 -2.85 -0.68
CA GLY A 127 -18.19 -4.11 -1.12
C GLY A 127 -18.68 -4.99 0.00
N SER A 128 -18.81 -6.28 -0.30
CA SER A 128 -19.39 -7.26 0.61
C SER A 128 -18.67 -8.60 0.50
N ILE A 129 -18.59 -9.30 1.63
CA ILE A 129 -18.17 -10.69 1.70
C ILE A 129 -19.43 -11.54 1.55
N PHE A 130 -19.47 -12.40 0.54
CA PHE A 130 -20.56 -13.31 0.25
C PHE A 130 -20.35 -14.66 0.94
N ARG A 131 -21.44 -15.33 1.33
CA ARG A 131 -21.35 -16.67 1.93
C ARG A 131 -20.80 -17.71 0.94
N GLU A 132 -21.16 -17.57 -0.33
CA GLU A 132 -20.74 -18.44 -1.43
C GLU A 132 -20.17 -17.62 -2.59
N ALA A 133 -19.42 -18.27 -3.48
CA ALA A 133 -18.88 -17.70 -4.73
C ALA A 133 -19.99 -17.47 -5.79
N ASN A 134 -21.04 -16.76 -5.40
CA ASN A 134 -22.23 -16.51 -6.21
C ASN A 134 -22.77 -15.10 -5.89
N PRO A 135 -22.99 -14.26 -6.91
CA PRO A 135 -23.41 -12.88 -6.66
C PRO A 135 -24.85 -12.76 -6.12
N ARG A 136 -25.65 -13.82 -6.21
CA ARG A 136 -26.99 -13.91 -5.61
C ARG A 136 -26.97 -14.50 -4.19
N SER A 137 -25.80 -14.91 -3.70
CA SER A 137 -25.67 -15.40 -2.33
C SER A 137 -25.89 -14.25 -1.34
N ALA A 138 -26.28 -14.58 -0.10
CA ALA A 138 -26.35 -13.59 0.95
C ALA A 138 -24.95 -13.08 1.30
N TYR A 139 -24.83 -11.78 1.54
CA TYR A 139 -23.62 -11.23 2.15
C TYR A 139 -23.62 -11.49 3.66
N ILE A 140 -22.43 -11.72 4.21
CA ILE A 140 -22.18 -11.99 5.63
C ILE A 140 -21.41 -10.86 6.31
N ALA A 141 -20.75 -9.99 5.53
CA ALA A 141 -20.08 -8.79 6.02
C ALA A 141 -19.99 -7.73 4.92
N ARG A 142 -19.72 -6.48 5.30
CA ARG A 142 -19.41 -5.36 4.40
C ARG A 142 -18.02 -4.82 4.70
N PHE A 143 -17.37 -4.28 3.69
CA PHE A 143 -16.08 -3.61 3.84
C PHE A 143 -16.06 -2.30 3.05
N GLN A 144 -15.20 -1.38 3.46
CA GLN A 144 -14.84 -0.20 2.67
C GLN A 144 -13.57 -0.50 1.87
N ALA A 145 -13.23 0.38 0.92
CA ALA A 145 -11.91 0.38 0.30
C ALA A 145 -10.79 0.51 1.35
N GLY A 146 -9.67 -0.16 1.13
CA GLY A 146 -8.52 -0.17 2.02
C GLY A 146 -8.56 -1.22 3.15
N ALA A 147 -9.61 -2.02 3.24
CA ALA A 147 -9.68 -3.13 4.20
C ALA A 147 -8.70 -4.24 3.81
N VAL A 148 -7.93 -4.74 4.79
CA VAL A 148 -7.00 -5.85 4.59
C VAL A 148 -7.71 -7.16 4.92
N LEU A 149 -7.56 -8.15 4.05
CA LEU A 149 -8.18 -9.46 4.17
C LEU A 149 -7.09 -10.54 4.10
N ALA A 150 -7.24 -11.60 4.90
CA ALA A 150 -6.48 -12.82 4.69
C ALA A 150 -6.99 -13.47 3.39
N LEU A 151 -6.07 -13.85 2.50
CA LEU A 151 -6.39 -14.35 1.17
C LEU A 151 -6.25 -15.88 1.12
N GLY A 152 -7.34 -16.55 0.75
CA GLY A 152 -7.34 -17.96 0.38
C GLY A 152 -7.30 -18.15 -1.13
N ASP A 153 -7.86 -19.27 -1.59
CA ASP A 153 -7.88 -19.60 -3.01
C ASP A 153 -8.75 -18.64 -3.82
N CYS A 154 -8.27 -18.28 -5.01
CA CYS A 154 -9.05 -17.57 -6.02
C CYS A 154 -9.42 -18.53 -7.14
N ASP A 155 -10.71 -18.61 -7.45
CA ASP A 155 -11.25 -19.38 -8.57
C ASP A 155 -12.16 -18.49 -9.41
N GLY A 156 -11.81 -18.37 -10.69
CA GLY A 156 -12.45 -17.47 -11.65
C GLY A 156 -12.59 -16.03 -11.12
N ALA A 157 -13.84 -15.59 -10.96
CA ALA A 157 -14.17 -14.23 -10.54
C ALA A 157 -14.21 -14.04 -9.01
N TRP A 158 -13.90 -15.07 -8.21
CA TRP A 158 -14.06 -15.07 -6.76
C TRP A 158 -12.77 -15.43 -6.05
N CYS A 159 -12.55 -14.82 -4.90
CA CYS A 159 -11.48 -15.18 -3.98
C CYS A 159 -12.08 -15.48 -2.61
N LYS A 160 -11.67 -16.59 -2.02
CA LYS A 160 -11.96 -16.91 -0.63
C LYS A 160 -11.16 -15.96 0.26
N VAL A 161 -11.81 -15.37 1.25
CA VAL A 161 -11.20 -14.41 2.16
C VAL A 161 -11.66 -14.64 3.59
N GLU A 162 -10.85 -14.15 4.52
CA GLU A 162 -11.19 -14.06 5.93
C GLU A 162 -10.86 -12.67 6.48
N ALA A 163 -11.80 -12.07 7.21
CA ALA A 163 -11.64 -10.79 7.88
C ALA A 163 -12.51 -10.71 9.13
N GLU A 164 -11.92 -10.33 10.25
CA GLU A 164 -12.62 -10.19 11.54
C GLU A 164 -13.50 -11.41 11.89
N GLY A 165 -13.00 -12.62 11.62
CA GLY A 165 -13.72 -13.88 11.84
C GLY A 165 -14.77 -14.25 10.79
N HIS A 166 -15.07 -13.37 9.83
CA HIS A 166 -15.97 -13.66 8.72
C HIS A 166 -15.21 -14.35 7.59
N LYS A 167 -15.61 -15.57 7.23
CA LYS A 167 -15.04 -16.36 6.13
C LYS A 167 -16.04 -16.45 4.99
N GLY A 168 -15.64 -16.03 3.79
CA GLY A 168 -16.53 -16.04 2.64
C GLY A 168 -15.79 -15.70 1.35
N TYR A 169 -16.50 -15.09 0.41
CA TYR A 169 -16.02 -14.86 -0.95
C TYR A 169 -16.17 -13.39 -1.34
N VAL A 170 -15.14 -12.84 -1.98
CA VAL A 170 -15.13 -11.49 -2.54
C VAL A 170 -14.81 -11.56 -4.02
N ARG A 171 -15.37 -10.64 -4.80
CA ARG A 171 -15.08 -10.57 -6.24
C ARG A 171 -13.62 -10.20 -6.46
N ARG A 172 -12.97 -10.93 -7.37
CA ARG A 172 -11.58 -10.72 -7.79
C ARG A 172 -11.30 -9.26 -8.16
N ALA A 173 -12.22 -8.63 -8.89
CA ALA A 173 -12.10 -7.24 -9.34
C ALA A 173 -12.05 -6.18 -8.22
N GLN A 174 -12.40 -6.55 -6.98
CA GLN A 174 -12.39 -5.65 -5.81
C GLN A 174 -11.14 -5.82 -4.94
N LEU A 175 -10.16 -6.60 -5.39
CA LEU A 175 -8.98 -6.95 -4.60
C LEU A 175 -7.69 -6.59 -5.34
N TRP A 176 -6.74 -6.07 -4.59
CA TRP A 176 -5.34 -5.96 -4.99
C TRP A 176 -4.50 -7.01 -4.25
N GLY A 177 -3.43 -7.50 -4.87
CA GLY A 177 -2.49 -8.46 -4.26
C GLY A 177 -2.75 -9.92 -4.64
N ILE A 178 -3.55 -10.12 -5.70
CA ILE A 178 -4.12 -11.41 -6.10
C ILE A 178 -3.70 -11.84 -7.51
N ASP A 179 -3.03 -10.96 -8.26
CA ASP A 179 -2.64 -11.22 -9.66
C ASP A 179 -1.35 -12.04 -9.74
N PRO A 180 -1.23 -12.99 -10.68
CA PRO A 180 0.03 -13.66 -10.96
C PRO A 180 1.14 -12.63 -11.20
N LEU A 181 2.27 -12.80 -10.53
CA LEU A 181 3.43 -11.89 -10.65
C LEU A 181 4.40 -12.30 -11.76
N THR A 182 4.16 -13.45 -12.37
CA THR A 182 4.93 -13.99 -13.48
C THR A 182 3.99 -14.15 -14.66
N ALA A 183 4.40 -13.74 -15.85
CA ALA A 183 3.64 -14.05 -17.05
C ALA A 183 3.49 -15.58 -17.19
N PRO A 184 2.33 -16.09 -17.61
CA PRO A 184 2.24 -17.47 -18.07
C PRO A 184 3.31 -17.69 -19.16
N PRO A 185 3.99 -18.85 -19.21
CA PRO A 185 4.91 -19.13 -20.30
C PRO A 185 4.16 -18.98 -21.63
N GLU A 186 4.70 -18.17 -22.55
CA GLU A 186 4.18 -18.11 -23.92
C GLU A 186 4.38 -19.50 -24.54
N ILE A 187 3.27 -20.18 -24.84
CA ILE A 187 3.30 -21.41 -25.64
C ILE A 187 3.29 -20.95 -27.09
N HIS A 188 4.46 -20.97 -27.74
CA HIS A 188 4.59 -20.83 -29.19
C HIS A 188 4.28 -22.15 -29.90
#